data_AF-A0A1L9R4I2-F1
#
_entry.id   AF-A0A1L9R4I2-F1
#
_cell.length_a   1.000
_cell.length_b   1.000
_cell.length_c   1.000
_cell.angle_alpha   90.00
_cell.angle_beta   90.00
_cell.angle_gamma   90.00
#
_symmetry.space_group_name_H-M   'P 1'
#
loop_
_entity.id
_entity.type
_entity.pdbx_description
1 polymer ?
#
loop_
_entity_poly.entity_id
_entity_poly.type
_entity_poly.pdbx_seq_one_letter_code
_entity_poly.pdbx_strand_id
1 'polypeptide(L)'
;MNTQAVETPRHPIALRKEFIAEFERTILLKPIADRPEGQRSSKDYTILDASDNTTLFTASGRKFKKPSCREIRDSSGLPLFDIHYHTRMFKESWAIKLPGGDGVTLASTTAKRAPNKEKVEFPLSFQNAVDDGHVAMNVHAPGAYLYKFYVTVGDRQVISITHNMFDGASCTRGLPSERGKYMAHRAEWEAEVAADVDLSLVSCSRGCR
;
A
#
# COMPACT_ATOMS: atom_id res chain seq x y z
N MET A 1 16.43 -16.05 -3.44
CA MET A 1 15.15 -16.11 -4.17
C MET A 1 15.10 -14.90 -5.08
N ASN A 2 15.04 -15.11 -6.40
CA ASN A 2 15.10 -14.06 -7.42
C ASN A 2 13.99 -13.04 -7.19
N THR A 3 14.35 -11.76 -7.11
CA THR A 3 13.39 -10.70 -7.44
C THR A 3 13.21 -10.76 -8.95
N GLN A 4 12.03 -11.10 -9.42
CA GLN A 4 11.70 -10.90 -10.82
C GLN A 4 11.51 -9.39 -11.03
N ALA A 5 11.95 -8.87 -12.17
CA ALA A 5 11.63 -7.49 -12.55
C ALA A 5 10.11 -7.33 -12.64
N VAL A 6 9.61 -6.10 -12.49
CA VAL A 6 8.20 -5.84 -12.76
C VAL A 6 7.89 -6.03 -14.24
N GLU A 7 6.72 -6.57 -14.55
CA GLU A 7 6.27 -6.88 -15.89
C GLU A 7 4.91 -6.24 -16.13
N THR A 8 4.78 -5.53 -17.26
CA THR A 8 3.50 -4.96 -17.72
C THR A 8 2.43 -6.06 -17.76
N PRO A 9 1.21 -5.84 -17.25
CA PRO A 9 0.12 -6.81 -17.37
C PRO A 9 -0.30 -7.02 -18.82
N ARG A 10 -1.13 -8.05 -19.10
CA ARG A 10 -1.62 -8.31 -20.47
C ARG A 10 -2.64 -7.27 -20.96
N HIS A 11 -3.33 -6.64 -20.02
CA HIS A 11 -4.28 -5.57 -20.23
C HIS A 11 -4.10 -4.56 -19.10
N PRO A 12 -4.38 -3.25 -19.33
CA PRO A 12 -4.30 -2.28 -18.27
C PRO A 12 -5.23 -2.60 -17.10
N ILE A 13 -4.69 -2.51 -15.89
CA ILE A 13 -5.39 -2.84 -14.65
C ILE A 13 -5.53 -1.58 -13.80
N ALA A 14 -6.77 -1.29 -13.39
CA ALA A 14 -7.02 -0.09 -12.60
C ALA A 14 -8.20 -0.22 -11.67
N LEU A 15 -8.05 0.27 -10.44
CA LEU A 15 -9.20 0.63 -9.60
C LEU A 15 -9.83 1.92 -10.12
N ARG A 16 -8.99 2.84 -10.63
CA ARG A 16 -9.44 4.06 -11.29
C ARG A 16 -8.55 4.45 -12.48
N LYS A 17 -9.15 4.98 -13.53
CA LYS A 17 -8.46 5.22 -14.82
C LYS A 17 -7.46 6.37 -14.79
N GLU A 18 -7.59 7.29 -13.84
CA GLU A 18 -6.89 8.58 -13.85
C GLU A 18 -5.39 8.45 -13.52
N PHE A 19 -4.96 7.33 -12.92
CA PHE A 19 -3.60 7.15 -12.41
C PHE A 19 -2.91 5.91 -13.00
N ILE A 20 -3.28 5.47 -14.20
CA ILE A 20 -2.59 4.38 -14.90
C ILE A 20 -1.21 4.86 -15.33
N ALA A 21 -0.18 4.09 -15.00
CA ALA A 21 1.20 4.38 -15.36
C ALA A 21 1.42 4.19 -16.87
N GLU A 22 1.86 5.23 -17.58
CA GLU A 22 2.20 5.13 -19.01
C GLU A 22 3.48 4.30 -19.26
N PHE A 23 4.38 4.28 -18.28
CA PHE A 23 5.64 3.55 -18.30
C PHE A 23 5.97 3.05 -16.88
N GLU A 24 7.00 2.23 -16.74
CA GLU A 24 7.45 1.75 -15.43
C GLU A 24 7.84 2.92 -14.52
N ARG A 25 7.29 2.97 -13.30
CA ARG A 25 7.49 4.05 -12.34
C ARG A 25 8.05 3.51 -11.04
N THR A 26 8.99 4.26 -10.47
CA THR A 26 9.42 4.10 -9.09
C THR A 26 8.65 5.08 -8.21
N ILE A 27 8.02 4.57 -7.16
CA ILE A 27 7.19 5.32 -6.22
C ILE A 27 7.81 5.24 -4.83
N LEU A 28 7.89 6.37 -4.13
CA LEU A 28 8.36 6.45 -2.76
C LEU A 28 7.20 6.63 -1.79
N LEU A 29 7.19 5.85 -0.70
CA LEU A 29 6.25 6.04 0.41
C LEU A 29 7.04 6.57 1.60
N LYS A 30 6.76 7.83 1.98
CA LYS A 30 7.45 8.53 3.08
C LYS A 30 6.48 8.86 4.21
N PRO A 31 6.84 8.62 5.48
CA PRO A 31 6.04 9.08 6.61
C PRO A 31 5.88 10.61 6.63
N ILE A 32 4.70 11.11 6.98
CA ILE A 32 4.47 12.57 7.06
C ILE A 32 5.26 13.15 8.25
N ALA A 33 6.30 13.96 7.95
CA ALA A 33 7.18 14.53 8.96
C ALA A 33 6.63 15.82 9.62
N ASP A 34 5.79 16.58 8.91
CA ASP A 34 5.52 17.99 9.21
C ASP A 34 4.42 18.26 10.23
N ARG A 35 3.81 17.23 10.84
CA ARG A 35 2.84 17.46 11.91
C ARG A 35 3.52 17.75 13.25
N PRO A 36 2.97 18.65 14.09
CA PRO A 36 3.45 18.86 15.45
C PRO A 36 3.52 17.54 16.23
N GLU A 37 4.50 17.46 17.12
CA GLU A 37 4.67 16.33 18.04
C GLU A 37 3.37 16.09 18.84
N GLY A 38 2.88 14.84 18.90
CA GLY A 38 1.60 14.48 19.50
C GLY A 38 0.39 14.40 18.54
N GLN A 39 0.48 14.99 17.34
CA GLN A 39 -0.55 14.86 16.27
C GLN A 39 -0.13 13.95 15.12
N ARG A 40 1.09 13.40 15.18
CA ARG A 40 1.64 12.45 14.22
C ARG A 40 0.98 11.08 14.41
N SER A 41 0.31 10.59 13.38
CA SER A 41 -0.15 9.20 13.30
C SER A 41 0.94 8.39 12.60
N SER A 42 1.35 7.24 13.17
CA SER A 42 2.30 6.32 12.54
C SER A 42 1.78 5.69 11.23
N LYS A 43 0.54 6.01 10.86
CA LYS A 43 -0.15 5.51 9.67
C LYS A 43 -0.25 6.53 8.55
N ASP A 44 0.26 7.75 8.78
CA ASP A 44 0.16 8.84 7.82
C ASP A 44 1.42 8.84 6.94
N TYR A 45 1.23 8.75 5.63
CA TYR A 45 2.33 8.75 4.65
C TYR A 45 1.95 9.52 3.38
N THR A 46 2.98 10.03 2.72
CA THR A 46 2.91 10.63 1.39
C THR A 46 3.47 9.62 0.39
N ILE A 47 2.79 9.48 -0.74
CA ILE A 47 3.21 8.67 -1.88
C ILE A 47 3.70 9.64 -2.95
N LEU A 48 4.97 9.51 -3.33
CA LEU A 48 5.68 10.40 -4.24
C LEU A 48 6.12 9.65 -5.49
N ASP A 49 6.16 10.32 -6.63
CA ASP A 49 6.93 9.85 -7.77
C ASP A 49 8.44 10.05 -7.47
N ALA A 50 9.26 9.02 -7.67
CA ALA A 50 10.69 9.09 -7.35
C ALA A 50 11.47 9.99 -8.32
N SER A 51 10.97 10.20 -9.53
CA SER A 51 11.69 10.94 -10.59
C SER A 51 11.79 12.44 -10.30
N ASP A 52 10.74 13.02 -9.71
CA ASP A 52 10.61 14.46 -9.49
C ASP A 52 10.17 14.81 -8.05
N ASN A 53 9.95 13.81 -7.19
CA ASN A 53 9.39 13.96 -5.84
C ASN A 53 7.99 14.61 -5.81
N THR A 54 7.24 14.56 -6.92
CA THR A 54 5.87 15.06 -6.96
C THR A 54 4.97 14.18 -6.10
N THR A 55 4.12 14.82 -5.30
CA THR A 55 3.10 14.08 -4.52
C THR A 55 2.03 13.53 -5.43
N LEU A 56 1.89 12.21 -5.45
CA LEU A 56 0.83 11.50 -6.16
C LEU A 56 -0.39 11.34 -5.25
N PHE A 57 -0.15 10.83 -4.02
CA PHE A 57 -1.22 10.56 -3.07
C PHE A 57 -0.79 10.86 -1.64
N THR A 58 -1.78 11.08 -0.78
CA THR A 58 -1.59 11.10 0.67
C THR A 58 -2.49 10.06 1.31
N ALA A 59 -1.97 9.42 2.36
CA ALA A 59 -2.71 8.48 3.18
C ALA A 59 -2.77 9.03 4.60
N SER A 60 -3.97 9.11 5.16
CA SER A 60 -4.17 9.56 6.54
C SER A 60 -5.03 8.59 7.33
N GLY A 61 -4.61 8.28 8.55
CA GLY A 61 -5.39 7.46 9.47
C GLY A 61 -6.49 8.29 10.14
N ARG A 62 -7.75 7.87 10.02
CA ARG A 62 -8.83 8.49 10.82
C ARG A 62 -8.73 8.00 12.27
N LYS A 63 -8.12 8.81 13.15
CA LYS A 63 -7.87 8.48 14.58
C LYS A 63 -9.16 8.32 15.41
N PHE A 64 -10.26 8.98 15.03
CA PHE A 64 -11.43 9.17 15.90
C PHE A 64 -12.70 8.40 15.48
N LYS A 65 -12.66 7.57 14.44
CA LYS A 65 -13.81 6.73 14.03
C LYS A 65 -13.42 5.26 14.04
N LYS A 66 -14.24 4.42 14.67
CA LYS A 66 -14.20 2.96 14.50
C LYS A 66 -15.09 2.62 13.29
N PRO A 67 -14.67 1.71 12.39
CA PRO A 67 -13.43 0.92 12.37
C PRO A 67 -12.19 1.73 11.90
N SER A 68 -10.99 1.23 12.20
CA SER A 68 -9.74 1.85 11.73
C SER A 68 -9.69 1.91 10.21
N CYS A 69 -9.54 3.12 9.68
CA CYS A 69 -9.58 3.43 8.26
C CYS A 69 -8.36 4.29 7.89
N ARG A 70 -7.78 4.04 6.71
CA ARG A 70 -6.88 4.98 6.04
C ARG A 70 -7.62 5.60 4.86
N GLU A 71 -7.67 6.91 4.83
CA GLU A 71 -8.24 7.66 3.71
C GLU A 71 -7.12 8.01 2.75
N ILE A 72 -7.28 7.63 1.48
CA ILE A 72 -6.35 7.93 0.40
C ILE A 72 -6.90 9.11 -0.38
N ARG A 73 -6.06 10.13 -0.56
CA ARG A 73 -6.37 11.35 -1.32
C ARG A 73 -5.36 11.54 -2.43
N ASP A 74 -5.78 12.14 -3.53
CA ASP A 74 -4.86 12.58 -4.58
C ASP A 74 -4.05 13.81 -4.16
N SER A 75 -3.23 14.31 -5.09
CA SER A 75 -2.40 15.50 -4.91
C SER A 75 -3.19 16.79 -4.66
N SER A 76 -4.45 16.86 -5.10
CA SER A 76 -5.36 17.99 -4.84
C SER A 76 -6.00 17.92 -3.45
N GLY A 77 -5.89 16.76 -2.79
CA GLY A 77 -6.58 16.46 -1.54
C GLY A 77 -7.97 15.88 -1.72
N LEU A 78 -8.41 15.60 -2.96
CA LEU A 78 -9.68 14.92 -3.22
C LEU A 78 -9.60 13.47 -2.74
N PRO A 79 -10.58 12.98 -1.96
CA PRO A 79 -10.56 11.60 -1.50
C PRO A 79 -10.82 10.64 -2.65
N LEU A 80 -9.97 9.63 -2.79
CA LEU A 80 -10.05 8.60 -3.82
C LEU A 80 -10.78 7.35 -3.33
N PHE A 81 -10.38 6.85 -2.16
CA PHE A 81 -10.97 5.69 -1.50
C PHE A 81 -10.50 5.56 -0.05
N ASP A 82 -11.20 4.70 0.68
CA ASP A 82 -10.96 4.37 2.07
C ASP A 82 -10.49 2.91 2.19
N ILE A 83 -9.34 2.68 2.84
CA ILE A 83 -8.84 1.35 3.18
C ILE A 83 -9.26 1.02 4.61
N HIS A 84 -10.20 0.10 4.74
CA HIS A 84 -10.71 -0.40 6.01
C HIS A 84 -9.98 -1.67 6.42
N TYR A 85 -9.41 -1.68 7.62
CA TYR A 85 -8.76 -2.86 8.17
C TYR A 85 -9.63 -3.50 9.26
N HIS A 86 -9.81 -4.81 9.15
CA HIS A 86 -10.61 -5.61 10.07
C HIS A 86 -9.84 -6.86 10.51
N THR A 87 -9.71 -7.03 11.82
CA THR A 87 -9.22 -8.27 12.43
C THR A 87 -10.35 -8.95 13.16
N ARG A 88 -10.72 -10.16 12.72
CA ARG A 88 -11.70 -11.00 13.41
C ARG A 88 -11.16 -12.42 13.53
N MET A 89 -11.15 -12.97 14.74
CA MET A 89 -10.73 -14.36 15.00
C MET A 89 -9.40 -14.74 14.31
N PHE A 90 -8.37 -13.90 14.46
CA PHE A 90 -7.04 -14.06 13.85
C PHE A 90 -6.97 -14.02 12.31
N LYS A 91 -8.09 -13.73 11.63
CA LYS A 91 -8.09 -13.43 10.20
C LYS A 91 -7.88 -11.93 9.99
N GLU A 92 -6.86 -11.61 9.21
CA GLU A 92 -6.59 -10.25 8.76
C GLU A 92 -7.32 -10.05 7.45
N SER A 93 -8.19 -9.04 7.42
CA SER A 93 -8.96 -8.70 6.23
C SER A 93 -8.95 -7.20 6.04
N TRP A 94 -8.95 -6.76 4.80
CA TRP A 94 -9.12 -5.36 4.48
C TRP A 94 -10.00 -5.18 3.25
N ALA A 95 -10.63 -4.02 3.18
CA ALA A 95 -11.53 -3.64 2.11
C ALA A 95 -11.21 -2.23 1.65
N ILE A 96 -11.22 -2.03 0.34
CA ILE A 96 -11.19 -0.72 -0.31
C ILE A 96 -12.63 -0.33 -0.56
N LYS A 97 -13.01 0.85 -0.10
CA LYS A 97 -14.35 1.41 -0.29
C LYS A 97 -14.27 2.77 -0.94
N LEU A 98 -15.35 3.16 -1.62
CA LEU A 98 -15.51 4.56 -2.01
C LEU A 98 -15.43 5.49 -0.77
N PRO A 99 -14.93 6.73 -0.94
CA PRO A 99 -14.86 7.70 0.14
C PRO A 99 -16.20 7.88 0.86
N GLY A 100 -16.14 7.97 2.19
CA GLY A 100 -17.32 8.27 3.02
C GLY A 100 -17.80 7.12 3.90
N GLY A 101 -17.11 5.97 3.90
CA GLY A 101 -17.23 4.89 4.90
C GLY A 101 -18.38 3.90 4.70
N ASP A 102 -19.56 4.38 4.29
CA ASP A 102 -20.75 3.54 3.99
C ASP A 102 -20.90 3.21 2.49
N GLY A 103 -19.87 3.53 1.71
CA GLY A 103 -19.86 3.37 0.26
C GLY A 103 -19.66 1.95 -0.25
N VAL A 104 -19.80 1.83 -1.57
CA VAL A 104 -19.55 0.61 -2.35
C VAL A 104 -18.13 0.09 -2.10
N THR A 105 -18.02 -1.23 -1.84
CA THR A 105 -16.73 -1.92 -1.75
C THR A 105 -16.15 -2.09 -3.14
N LEU A 106 -15.00 -1.47 -3.40
CA LEU A 106 -14.28 -1.58 -4.67
C LEU A 106 -13.47 -2.88 -4.75
N ALA A 107 -12.89 -3.27 -3.62
CA ALA A 107 -12.10 -4.49 -3.51
C ALA A 107 -12.10 -4.99 -2.08
N SER A 108 -11.93 -6.29 -1.88
CA SER A 108 -11.71 -6.84 -0.54
C SER A 108 -10.78 -8.04 -0.58
N THR A 109 -10.07 -8.26 0.51
CA THR A 109 -9.19 -9.41 0.66
C THR A 109 -9.21 -9.92 2.09
N THR A 110 -8.96 -11.22 2.20
CA THR A 110 -8.69 -11.89 3.47
C THR A 110 -7.38 -12.64 3.33
N ALA A 111 -6.47 -12.41 4.27
CA ALA A 111 -5.17 -13.06 4.31
C ALA A 111 -5.31 -14.59 4.29
N LYS A 112 -4.64 -15.22 3.35
CA LYS A 112 -4.43 -16.66 3.27
C LYS A 112 -3.01 -16.96 3.74
N ARG A 113 -2.88 -17.76 4.79
CA ARG A 113 -1.57 -18.20 5.29
C ARG A 113 -1.27 -19.59 4.72
N ALA A 114 -0.06 -19.77 4.20
CA ALA A 114 0.40 -21.08 3.78
C ALA A 114 0.45 -22.04 5.01
N PRO A 115 0.29 -23.37 4.80
CA PRO A 115 0.32 -24.36 5.89
C PRO A 115 1.61 -24.31 6.73
N ASN A 116 2.75 -24.00 6.12
CA ASN A 116 4.04 -23.84 6.77
C ASN A 116 4.22 -22.50 7.51
N LYS A 117 3.24 -21.58 7.42
CA LYS A 117 3.26 -20.21 8.00
C LYS A 117 4.38 -19.30 7.49
N GLU A 118 5.13 -19.71 6.47
CA GLU A 118 6.26 -18.95 5.92
C GLU A 118 5.84 -17.95 4.84
N LYS A 119 4.61 -18.04 4.32
CA LYS A 119 4.09 -17.13 3.30
C LYS A 119 2.69 -16.67 3.68
N VAL A 120 2.45 -15.36 3.53
CA VAL A 120 1.10 -14.79 3.60
C VAL A 120 0.75 -14.23 2.22
N GLU A 121 -0.42 -14.58 1.75
CA GLU A 121 -0.99 -14.11 0.49
C GLU A 121 -2.26 -13.33 0.76
N PHE A 122 -2.45 -12.23 0.06
CA PHE A 122 -3.67 -11.42 0.12
C PHE A 122 -4.27 -11.40 -1.28
N PRO A 123 -5.16 -12.37 -1.60
CA PRO A 123 -5.87 -12.36 -2.87
C PRO A 123 -6.85 -11.20 -2.88
N LEU A 124 -6.66 -10.26 -3.79
CA LEU A 124 -7.51 -9.10 -3.96
C LEU A 124 -8.20 -9.21 -5.31
N SER A 125 -9.50 -8.94 -5.32
CA SER A 125 -10.28 -8.92 -6.54
C SER A 125 -11.13 -7.66 -6.64
N PHE A 126 -11.23 -7.12 -7.84
CA PHE A 126 -11.97 -5.89 -8.11
C PHE A 126 -12.44 -5.82 -9.56
N GLN A 127 -13.48 -5.03 -9.79
CA GLN A 127 -13.93 -4.65 -11.12
C GLN A 127 -12.86 -3.77 -11.77
N ASN A 128 -12.35 -4.18 -12.93
CA ASN A 128 -11.39 -3.36 -13.65
C ASN A 128 -12.10 -2.09 -14.10
N ALA A 129 -11.48 -0.93 -13.90
CA ALA A 129 -12.06 0.30 -14.38
C ALA A 129 -11.95 0.36 -15.91
N VAL A 130 -10.83 -0.12 -16.48
CA VAL A 130 -10.45 0.06 -17.89
C VAL A 130 -11.43 -0.61 -18.85
N ASP A 131 -11.64 -1.90 -18.66
CA ASP A 131 -12.65 -2.73 -19.30
C ASP A 131 -13.57 -3.25 -18.19
N ASP A 132 -14.86 -3.50 -18.43
CA ASP A 132 -15.77 -4.03 -17.39
C ASP A 132 -15.45 -5.50 -16.99
N GLY A 133 -14.20 -5.94 -17.19
CA GLY A 133 -13.66 -7.18 -16.69
C GLY A 133 -13.38 -7.15 -15.19
N HIS A 134 -12.85 -8.25 -14.69
CA HIS A 134 -12.55 -8.44 -13.28
C HIS A 134 -11.09 -8.85 -13.12
N VAL A 135 -10.36 -8.11 -12.28
CA VAL A 135 -8.94 -8.37 -12.03
C VAL A 135 -8.80 -9.15 -10.73
N ALA A 136 -8.04 -10.25 -10.81
CA ALA A 136 -7.58 -10.99 -9.64
C ALA A 136 -6.08 -10.77 -9.49
N MET A 137 -5.69 -10.16 -8.37
CA MET A 137 -4.29 -9.95 -8.01
C MET A 137 -3.96 -10.67 -6.69
N ASN A 138 -2.70 -11.01 -6.50
CA ASN A 138 -2.21 -11.55 -5.24
C ASN A 138 -1.07 -10.69 -4.71
N VAL A 139 -1.24 -10.17 -3.49
CA VAL A 139 -0.12 -9.57 -2.76
C VAL A 139 0.60 -10.68 -2.00
N HIS A 140 1.88 -10.86 -2.27
CA HIS A 140 2.72 -11.84 -1.63
C HIS A 140 3.62 -11.17 -0.59
N ALA A 141 3.57 -11.68 0.64
CA ALA A 141 4.45 -11.32 1.73
C ALA A 141 5.30 -12.56 2.10
N PRO A 142 6.48 -12.76 1.49
CA PRO A 142 7.40 -13.80 1.91
C PRO A 142 7.86 -13.55 3.36
N GLY A 143 7.87 -14.60 4.18
CA GLY A 143 7.96 -14.53 5.63
C GLY A 143 9.27 -14.04 6.25
N ALA A 144 9.26 -14.04 7.60
CA ALA A 144 10.23 -13.57 8.60
C ALA A 144 10.72 -12.11 8.47
N TYR A 145 11.00 -11.63 7.26
CA TYR A 145 11.53 -10.32 6.99
C TYR A 145 10.48 -9.54 6.21
N LEU A 146 9.63 -8.79 6.94
CA LEU A 146 8.55 -7.94 6.41
C LEU A 146 9.06 -6.77 5.55
N TYR A 147 10.25 -6.87 4.95
CA TYR A 147 10.94 -5.81 4.21
C TYR A 147 10.66 -5.86 2.71
N LYS A 148 9.89 -6.84 2.23
CA LYS A 148 9.58 -6.97 0.81
C LYS A 148 8.21 -7.57 0.56
N PHE A 149 7.50 -6.99 -0.39
CA PHE A 149 6.22 -7.45 -0.89
C PHE A 149 6.25 -7.39 -2.41
N TYR A 150 5.48 -8.23 -3.07
CA TYR A 150 5.27 -8.12 -4.51
C TYR A 150 3.84 -8.48 -4.85
N VAL A 151 3.32 -7.89 -5.92
CA VAL A 151 1.95 -8.10 -6.39
C VAL A 151 2.00 -8.78 -7.74
N THR A 152 1.21 -9.84 -7.90
CA THR A 152 1.09 -10.56 -9.16
C THR A 152 -0.33 -10.46 -9.72
N VAL A 153 -0.43 -10.45 -11.06
CA VAL A 153 -1.68 -10.64 -11.81
C VAL A 153 -1.44 -11.75 -12.82
N GLY A 154 -2.13 -12.88 -12.63
CA GLY A 154 -1.82 -14.11 -13.37
C GLY A 154 -0.41 -14.60 -13.07
N ASP A 155 0.42 -14.67 -14.10
CA ASP A 155 1.83 -15.11 -14.06
C ASP A 155 2.83 -13.94 -13.98
N ARG A 156 2.36 -12.68 -13.97
CA ARG A 156 3.21 -11.49 -14.04
C ARG A 156 3.31 -10.77 -12.70
N GLN A 157 4.52 -10.41 -12.29
CA GLN A 157 4.76 -9.53 -11.15
C GLN A 157 4.61 -8.08 -11.59
N VAL A 158 3.54 -7.41 -11.18
CA VAL A 158 3.22 -6.05 -11.66
C VAL A 158 3.70 -4.94 -10.73
N ILE A 159 3.92 -5.26 -9.45
CA ILE A 159 4.43 -4.34 -8.44
C ILE A 159 5.46 -5.06 -7.58
N SER A 160 6.60 -4.43 -7.32
CA SER A 160 7.61 -4.85 -6.35
C SER A 160 7.75 -3.77 -5.30
N ILE A 161 7.67 -4.11 -4.02
CA ILE A 161 7.75 -3.15 -2.91
C ILE A 161 8.85 -3.57 -1.97
N THR A 162 9.83 -2.70 -1.79
CA THR A 162 10.99 -2.95 -0.95
C THR A 162 11.07 -1.89 0.14
N HIS A 163 11.38 -2.34 1.35
CA HIS A 163 11.71 -1.46 2.46
C HIS A 163 13.12 -0.92 2.24
N ASN A 164 13.24 0.38 2.03
CA ASN A 164 14.54 1.01 1.99
C ASN A 164 15.00 1.24 3.43
N MET A 165 15.84 0.33 3.92
CA MET A 165 16.69 0.56 5.08
C MET A 165 17.94 1.34 4.64
N PHE A 166 17.80 2.48 3.96
CA PHE A 166 18.99 3.21 3.48
C PHE A 166 19.56 4.14 4.56
N ASP A 167 20.78 3.75 4.92
CA ASP A 167 21.95 4.54 5.30
C ASP A 167 21.93 5.36 6.60
N GLY A 168 23.02 5.25 7.36
CA GLY A 168 23.16 5.69 8.76
C GLY A 168 23.01 7.20 9.02
N ALA A 169 22.64 8.00 8.01
CA ALA A 169 22.49 9.45 8.10
C ALA A 169 21.04 9.92 8.33
N SER A 170 20.03 9.14 7.95
CA SER A 170 18.61 9.51 8.10
C SER A 170 17.91 8.78 9.25
N CYS A 171 18.68 8.08 10.10
CA CYS A 171 18.29 7.77 11.47
C CYS A 171 18.08 9.08 12.25
N THR A 172 17.00 9.79 11.97
CA THR A 172 16.38 10.66 12.98
C THR A 172 15.93 9.72 14.08
N ARG A 173 16.85 9.57 15.04
CA ARG A 173 16.70 8.86 16.30
C ARG A 173 15.29 9.08 16.80
N GLY A 174 14.43 8.07 16.63
CA GLY A 174 13.04 8.15 17.03
C GLY A 174 12.99 8.58 18.48
N LEU A 175 12.29 9.68 18.76
CA LEU A 175 12.01 10.06 20.14
C LEU A 175 11.31 8.86 20.82
N PRO A 176 11.66 8.56 22.07
CA PRO A 176 11.13 7.39 22.76
C PRO A 176 9.61 7.48 22.78
N SER A 177 8.94 6.44 22.27
CA SER A 177 7.54 6.26 22.61
C SER A 177 7.45 5.96 24.11
N GLU A 178 6.45 6.53 24.80
CA GLU A 178 6.22 6.39 26.26
C GLU A 178 6.03 4.93 26.74
N ARG A 179 6.18 3.93 25.87
CA ARG A 179 6.05 2.50 26.17
C ARG A 179 7.23 1.64 25.73
N GLY A 180 8.43 2.20 25.64
CA GLY A 180 9.67 1.46 25.91
C GLY A 180 9.97 0.19 25.10
N LYS A 181 9.32 -0.10 23.96
CA LYS A 181 9.68 -1.22 23.09
C LYS A 181 9.46 -0.84 21.62
N TYR A 182 10.54 -0.99 20.85
CA TYR A 182 10.70 -0.76 19.40
C TYR A 182 10.92 0.69 18.99
N MET A 183 12.16 0.98 18.55
CA MET A 183 12.49 2.18 17.82
C MET A 183 11.61 2.22 16.57
N ALA A 184 10.74 3.22 16.47
CA ALA A 184 9.94 3.44 15.26
C ALA A 184 10.86 4.05 14.21
N HIS A 185 11.66 3.21 13.54
CA HIS A 185 12.30 3.57 12.29
C HIS A 185 11.19 4.05 11.35
N ARG A 186 11.29 5.30 10.90
CA ARG A 186 10.38 5.88 9.90
C ARG A 186 10.72 5.28 8.55
N ALA A 187 10.27 4.04 8.40
CA ALA A 187 10.42 3.21 7.23
C ALA A 187 10.01 3.95 5.96
N GLU A 188 10.98 4.26 5.10
CA GLU A 188 10.72 4.66 3.72
C GLU A 188 10.59 3.39 2.87
N TRP A 189 9.62 3.39 1.96
CA TRP A 189 9.42 2.28 1.05
C TRP A 189 9.56 2.76 -0.36
N GLU A 190 10.08 1.87 -1.19
CA GLU A 190 10.16 2.06 -2.62
C GLU A 190 9.31 0.99 -3.28
N ALA A 191 8.51 1.39 -4.26
CA ALA A 191 7.71 0.51 -5.06
C ALA A 191 8.02 0.72 -6.53
N GLU A 192 8.44 -0.34 -7.22
CA GLU A 192 8.47 -0.39 -8.68
C GLU A 192 7.09 -0.83 -9.16
N VAL A 193 6.53 -0.09 -10.11
CA VAL A 193 5.20 -0.33 -10.68
C VAL A 193 5.34 -0.41 -12.19
N ALA A 194 4.89 -1.52 -12.77
CA ALA A 194 4.91 -1.69 -14.21
C ALA A 194 4.01 -0.67 -14.94
N ALA A 195 4.28 -0.44 -16.23
CA ALA A 195 3.36 0.28 -17.11
C ALA A 195 1.97 -0.40 -17.10
N ASP A 196 0.94 0.35 -17.49
CA ASP A 196 -0.46 -0.10 -17.55
C ASP A 196 -1.06 -0.54 -16.20
N VAL A 197 -0.43 -0.14 -15.09
CA VAL A 197 -0.92 -0.39 -13.72
C VAL A 197 -1.32 0.94 -13.08
N ASP A 198 -2.49 0.96 -12.45
CA ASP A 198 -2.93 2.07 -11.61
C ASP A 198 -2.01 2.27 -10.39
N LEU A 199 -1.33 3.41 -10.32
CA LEU A 199 -0.39 3.78 -9.27
C LEU A 199 -1.03 3.80 -7.87
N SER A 200 -2.36 4.03 -7.79
CA SER A 200 -3.08 4.05 -6.52
C SER A 200 -3.12 2.66 -5.84
N LEU A 201 -2.93 1.58 -6.61
CA LEU A 201 -2.85 0.21 -6.10
C LEU A 201 -1.69 0.00 -5.11
N VAL A 202 -0.62 0.80 -5.22
CA VAL A 202 0.50 0.75 -4.26
C VAL A 202 0.03 1.09 -2.84
N SER A 203 -0.92 2.02 -2.70
CA SER A 203 -1.48 2.35 -1.38
C SER A 203 -2.25 1.18 -0.75
N CYS A 204 -2.78 0.27 -1.57
CA CYS A 204 -3.60 -0.86 -1.15
C CYS A 204 -2.75 -2.04 -0.65
N SER A 205 -1.54 -2.19 -1.19
CA SER A 205 -0.58 -3.24 -0.82
C SER A 205 -0.20 -3.23 0.67
N ARG A 206 -0.29 -2.05 1.33
CA ARG A 206 0.01 -1.84 2.77
C ARG A 206 -1.20 -1.89 3.70
N GLY A 207 -2.31 -2.51 3.28
CA GLY A 207 -3.38 -2.93 4.21
C GLY A 207 -2.87 -3.82 5.36
N CYS A 208 -1.65 -4.35 5.23
CA CYS A 208 -0.93 -5.19 6.17
C CYS A 208 -0.14 -4.36 7.20
N ARG A 209 -0.81 -3.96 8.29
CA ARG A 209 -0.27 -3.37 9.55
C ARG A 209 0.60 -2.11 9.39
#